data_AF-A0A7V1ALV0-F1
#
_entry.id   AF-A0A7V1ALV0-F1
#
_cell.length_a   1.000
_cell.length_b   1.000
_cell.length_c   1.000
_cell.angle_alpha   90.00
_cell.angle_beta   90.00
_cell.angle_gamma   90.00
#
_symmetry.space_group_name_H-M   'P 1'
#
loop_
_entity.id
_entity.type
_entity.pdbx_description
1 polymer ?
#
loop_
_entity_poly.entity_id
_entity_poly.type
_entity_poly.pdbx_seq_one_letter_code
_entity_poly.pdbx_strand_id
1 'polypeptide(L)' 'GEYNLIEAIAEDIARLILERLTVEKALVRVRKPHVPLPGITDGVEVEILRG' A
#
# COMPACT_ATOMS: atom_id res chain seq x y z
N GLY A 1 3.61 -5.55 16.81
CA GLY A 1 2.70 -5.13 15.73
C GLY A 1 3.47 -5.30 14.45
N GLU A 2 3.15 -6.34 13.70
CA GLU A 2 3.83 -6.66 12.44
C GLU A 2 3.33 -5.71 11.36
N TYR A 3 4.10 -4.66 11.07
CA TYR A 3 3.90 -3.87 9.87
C TYR A 3 4.44 -4.69 8.70
N ASN A 4 3.54 -5.38 8.01
CA ASN A 4 3.84 -6.01 6.73
C ASN A 4 4.41 -4.96 5.76
N LEU A 5 5.43 -5.33 5.00
CA LEU A 5 6.23 -4.43 4.17
C LEU A 5 5.41 -3.62 3.15
N ILE A 6 4.26 -4.13 2.69
CA ILE A 6 3.44 -3.48 1.65
C ILE A 6 2.49 -2.42 2.23
N GLU A 7 2.01 -2.59 3.46
CA GLU A 7 1.25 -1.61 4.23
C GLU A 7 2.10 -0.38 4.52
N ALA A 8 3.36 -0.60 4.95
CA ALA A 8 4.29 0.48 5.23
C ALA A 8 4.60 1.31 3.96
N ILE A 9 4.75 0.64 2.81
CA ILE A 9 4.92 1.32 1.51
C ILE A 9 3.67 2.13 1.15
N ALA A 10 2.47 1.52 1.30
CA ALA A 10 1.22 2.22 0.99
C ALA A 10 1.07 3.48 1.86
N GLU A 11 1.37 3.37 3.16
CA GLU A 11 1.32 4.48 4.12
C GLU A 11 2.29 5.60 3.74
N ASP A 12 3.54 5.25 3.43
CA ASP A 12 4.57 6.23 3.08
C ASP A 12 4.22 7.00 1.80
N ILE A 13 3.69 6.31 0.78
CA ILE A 13 3.20 6.94 -0.45
C ILE A 13 2.04 7.89 -0.15
N ALA A 14 1.04 7.44 0.62
CA ALA A 14 -0.13 8.26 0.95
C ALA A 14 0.28 9.52 1.73
N ARG A 15 1.18 9.37 2.70
CA ARG A 15 1.75 10.47 3.47
C ARG A 15 2.47 11.49 2.57
N LEU A 16 3.35 11.02 1.68
CA LEU A 16 4.07 11.89 0.75
C LEU A 16 3.14 12.63 -0.22
N ILE A 17 2.05 12.01 -0.66
CA ILE A 17 1.03 12.66 -1.50
C ILE A 17 0.36 13.80 -0.75
N LEU A 18 -0.10 13.56 0.49
CA LEU A 18 -0.78 14.57 1.31
C LEU A 18 0.16 15.70 1.75
N GLU A 19 1.44 15.41 2.01
CA GLU A 19 2.43 16.43 2.39
C GLU A 19 2.83 17.34 1.23
N ARG A 20 2.85 16.81 0.00
CA ARG A 20 3.41 17.51 -1.18
C ARG A 20 2.38 18.10 -2.12
N LEU A 21 1.14 17.63 -2.07
CA LEU A 21 0.07 18.06 -2.96
C LEU A 21 -1.09 18.62 -2.14
N THR A 22 -1.74 19.67 -2.64
CA THR A 22 -2.97 20.21 -2.03
C THR A 22 -4.16 19.35 -2.44
N VAL A 23 -4.26 18.16 -1.85
CA VAL A 23 -5.38 17.22 -2.05
C VAL A 23 -5.96 16.82 -0.71
N GLU A 24 -7.27 16.64 -0.65
CA GLU A 24 -7.96 16.28 0.60
C GLU A 24 -7.76 14.82 0.97
N LYS A 25 -7.61 13.93 -0.02
CA LYS A 25 -7.49 12.49 0.20
C LYS A 25 -6.59 11.82 -0.83
N ALA A 26 -5.97 10.71 -0.44
CA ALA A 26 -5.18 9.85 -1.30
C ALA A 26 -5.63 8.38 -1.12
N LEU A 27 -6.02 7.73 -2.23
CA LEU A 27 -6.24 6.29 -2.30
C LEU A 27 -4.99 5.65 -2.90
N VAL A 28 -4.32 4.78 -2.14
CA VAL A 28 -3.09 4.11 -2.57
C VAL A 28 -3.31 2.61 -2.58
N ARG A 29 -2.95 1.96 -3.69
CA ARG A 29 -3.03 0.51 -3.83
C ARG A 29 -1.70 -0.08 -4.26
N VAL A 30 -1.17 -1.00 -3.46
CA VAL A 30 0.10 -1.68 -3.72
C VAL A 30 -0.19 -3.15 -4.01
N ARG A 31 0.21 -3.62 -5.20
CA ARG A 31 0.09 -5.02 -5.61
C ARG A 31 1.45 -5.72 -5.58
N LYS A 32 1.52 -6.90 -4.97
CA LYS A 32 2.67 -7.82 -5.06
C LYS A 32 2.19 -9.10 -5.77
N PRO A 33 2.30 -9.16 -7.11
CA PRO A 33 1.77 -10.27 -7.91
C PRO A 33 2.55 -11.58 -7.72
N HIS A 34 3.84 -11.51 -7.34
CA HIS A 34 4.68 -12.68 -7.10
C HIS A 34 5.10 -12.72 -5.63
N VAL A 35 4.41 -13.55 -4.84
CA VAL A 35 4.76 -13.82 -3.44
C VAL A 35 5.48 -15.16 -3.39
N PRO A 36 6.63 -15.28 -2.72
CA PRO A 36 7.34 -16.55 -2.58
C PRO A 36 6.65 -17.41 -1.50
N LEU A 37 5.38 -17.76 -1.73
CA LEU A 37 4.58 -18.65 -0.89
C LEU A 37 4.27 -19.93 -1.69
N PRO A 38 4.42 -21.13 -1.10
CA PRO A 38 4.02 -22.35 -1.78
C PRO A 38 2.48 -22.40 -1.92
N GLY A 39 1.97 -22.24 -3.14
CA GLY A 39 0.55 -22.30 -3.47
C GLY A 39 0.20 -21.52 -4.74
N ILE A 40 -1.02 -21.72 -5.27
CA ILE A 40 -1.59 -20.84 -6.29
C ILE A 40 -2.12 -19.62 -5.54
N THR A 41 -1.43 -18.49 -5.65
CA THR A 41 -1.92 -17.21 -5.14
C THR A 41 -1.92 -16.22 -6.29
N ASP A 42 -3.04 -15.52 -6.52
CA ASP A 42 -3.14 -14.47 -7.54
C ASP A 42 -2.32 -13.19 -7.18
N GLY A 43 -1.52 -13.26 -6.12
CA GLY A 43 -0.77 -12.15 -5.52
C GLY A 43 -1.40 -11.68 -4.21
N VAL A 44 -0.74 -10.74 -3.54
CA VAL A 44 -1.30 -10.01 -2.40
C VAL A 44 -1.40 -8.53 -2.73
N GLU A 45 -2.43 -7.88 -2.21
CA GLU A 45 -2.69 -6.46 -2.45
C GLU A 45 -3.09 -5.77 -1.16
N VAL A 46 -2.72 -4.49 -1.06
CA VAL A 46 -3.20 -3.62 0.00
C VAL A 46 -3.72 -2.34 -0.60
N GLU A 47 -4.83 -1.86 -0.05
CA GLU A 47 -5.46 -0.60 -0.43
C GLU A 47 -5.71 0.22 0.83
N ILE A 48 -5.27 1.48 0.83
CA ILE A 48 -5.51 2.42 1.92
C ILE A 48 -6.06 3.73 1.41
N LEU A 49 -6.92 4.34 2.20
CA LEU A 49 -7.42 5.71 2.01
C LEU A 49 -6.92 6.58 3.17
N ARG A 50 -6.31 7.72 2.86
CA ARG A 50 -5.86 8.73 3.84
C ARG A 50 -6.36 10.11 3.43
N GLY A 51 -6.55 10.99 4.41
CA GLY A 51 -6.94 12.39 4.26
C GLY A 51 -7.03 13.07 5.61
#